data_AF-A0A3D0MX23-F1
#
_entry.id   AF-A0A3D0MX23-F1
#
_cell.length_a   1.000
_cell.length_b   1.000
_cell.length_c   1.000
_cell.angle_alpha   90.00
_cell.angle_beta   90.00
_cell.angle_gamma   90.00
#
_symmetry.space_group_name_H-M   'P 1'
#
loop_
_entity.id
_entity.type
_entity.pdbx_description
1 polymer ?
#
loop_
_entity_poly.entity_id
_entity_poly.type
_entity_poly.pdbx_seq_one_letter_code
_entity_poly.pdbx_strand_id
1 'polypeptide(L)'
;MSQSYLQEIIYGKVESYSEDRLSNIFSATFNNSEKFQKLFLKFINSKVPHGKLYSKTRVCFNDGKMKCIADILIYKNNDVKIVIENKIELELTPQQLDNYKNISELGKLEKFALVKYFFPTAEYKDWEIFQWSTLYSEIKIKLSKFLSTEKNKEQFIINQFLKHLENLN
;
A
#
# COMPACT_ATOMS: atom_id res chain seq x y z
N MET A 1 -2.79 19.82 -13.10
CA MET A 1 -2.19 18.52 -12.70
C MET A 1 -1.46 18.73 -11.38
N SER A 2 -1.56 17.82 -10.40
CA SER A 2 -0.83 18.02 -9.14
C SER A 2 0.65 17.80 -9.37
N GLN A 3 1.43 18.88 -9.31
CA GLN A 3 2.87 18.79 -9.43
C GLN A 3 3.45 17.79 -8.41
N SER A 4 2.86 17.71 -7.20
CA SER A 4 3.23 16.75 -6.15
C SER A 4 3.07 15.28 -6.55
N TYR A 5 1.91 14.87 -7.06
CA TYR A 5 1.65 13.46 -7.43
C TYR A 5 2.58 13.00 -8.55
N LEU A 6 2.77 13.83 -9.58
CA LEU A 6 3.73 13.53 -10.63
C LEU A 6 5.17 13.51 -10.10
N GLN A 7 5.54 14.45 -9.23
CA GLN A 7 6.86 14.48 -8.63
C GLN A 7 7.11 13.21 -7.80
N GLU A 8 6.13 12.73 -7.04
CA GLU A 8 6.23 11.47 -6.29
C GLU A 8 6.45 10.27 -7.21
N ILE A 9 5.74 10.20 -8.35
CA ILE A 9 5.92 9.12 -9.34
C ILE A 9 7.28 9.20 -10.06
N ILE A 10 7.70 10.40 -10.47
CA ILE A 10 8.90 10.60 -11.30
C ILE A 10 10.18 10.52 -10.46
N TYR A 11 10.19 11.16 -9.28
CA TYR A 11 11.40 11.31 -8.46
C TYR A 11 11.53 10.25 -7.36
N GLY A 12 10.49 9.44 -7.12
CA GLY A 12 10.55 8.31 -6.18
C GLY A 12 11.37 7.11 -6.68
N LYS A 13 12.55 7.31 -7.30
CA LYS A 13 13.51 6.30 -7.80
C LYS A 13 12.90 4.93 -8.18
N VAL A 14 12.58 4.71 -9.46
CA VAL A 14 11.98 3.44 -9.91
C VAL A 14 12.47 2.96 -11.28
N GLU A 15 12.79 1.67 -11.36
CA GLU A 15 12.84 0.89 -12.60
C GLU A 15 11.42 0.42 -12.97
N SER A 16 11.09 0.43 -14.27
CA SER A 16 9.73 0.41 -14.82
C SER A 16 8.82 -0.77 -14.42
N TYR A 17 9.36 -1.84 -13.82
CA TYR A 17 8.68 -3.11 -13.51
C TYR A 17 8.95 -3.65 -12.10
N SER A 18 9.48 -2.83 -11.19
CA SER A 18 9.78 -3.27 -9.82
C SER A 18 8.52 -3.29 -8.93
N GLU A 19 8.44 -4.21 -7.97
CA GLU A 19 7.42 -4.23 -6.90
C GLU A 19 7.29 -2.86 -6.22
N ASP A 20 8.41 -2.14 -6.16
CA ASP A 20 8.53 -0.79 -5.66
C ASP A 20 7.74 0.25 -6.44
N ARG A 21 7.53 0.05 -7.74
CA ARG A 21 6.71 0.94 -8.57
C ARG A 21 5.28 0.96 -8.07
N LEU A 22 4.71 -0.20 -7.78
CA LEU A 22 3.34 -0.29 -7.29
C LEU A 22 3.22 0.30 -5.89
N SER A 23 4.18 0.01 -5.00
CA SER A 23 4.24 0.61 -3.66
C SER A 23 4.29 2.15 -3.71
N ASN A 24 5.05 2.70 -4.65
CA ASN A 24 5.17 4.15 -4.85
C ASN A 24 3.88 4.76 -5.39
N ILE A 25 3.27 4.16 -6.42
CA ILE A 25 2.01 4.68 -6.97
C ILE A 25 0.88 4.56 -5.94
N PHE A 26 0.85 3.46 -5.17
CA PHE A 26 -0.05 3.31 -4.03
C PHE A 26 0.13 4.46 -3.04
N SER A 27 1.36 4.71 -2.59
CA SER A 27 1.63 5.75 -1.59
C SER A 27 1.29 7.15 -2.12
N ALA A 28 1.64 7.45 -3.37
CA ALA A 28 1.29 8.71 -4.02
C ALA A 28 -0.23 8.89 -4.13
N THR A 29 -0.95 7.82 -4.48
CA THR A 29 -2.42 7.82 -4.55
C THR A 29 -3.04 8.01 -3.17
N PHE A 30 -2.53 7.31 -2.16
CA PHE A 30 -2.96 7.44 -0.76
C PHE A 30 -2.74 8.85 -0.21
N ASN A 31 -1.62 9.49 -0.55
CA ASN A 31 -1.29 10.84 -0.11
C ASN A 31 -2.09 11.94 -0.80
N ASN A 32 -2.55 11.68 -2.03
CA ASN A 32 -3.18 12.70 -2.87
C ASN A 32 -4.69 12.45 -3.13
N SER A 33 -5.29 11.40 -2.53
CA SER A 33 -6.72 11.11 -2.60
C SER A 33 -7.31 10.68 -1.25
N GLU A 34 -8.15 11.54 -0.68
CA GLU A 34 -8.89 11.25 0.56
C GLU A 34 -9.94 10.14 0.36
N LYS A 35 -10.58 10.09 -0.82
CA LYS A 35 -11.53 9.02 -1.17
C LYS A 35 -10.84 7.66 -1.23
N PHE A 36 -9.68 7.59 -1.89
CA PHE A 36 -8.89 6.37 -1.92
C PHE A 36 -8.45 5.97 -0.52
N GLN A 37 -7.90 6.91 0.26
CA GLN A 37 -7.49 6.65 1.64
C GLN A 37 -8.64 6.08 2.50
N LYS A 38 -9.82 6.70 2.46
CA LYS A 38 -11.01 6.21 3.18
C LYS A 38 -11.45 4.83 2.71
N LEU A 39 -11.48 4.59 1.41
CA LEU A 39 -11.86 3.29 0.85
C LEU A 39 -10.85 2.22 1.23
N PHE A 40 -9.55 2.50 1.09
CA PHE A 40 -8.49 1.56 1.40
C PHE A 40 -8.52 1.14 2.87
N LEU A 41 -8.59 2.10 3.81
CA LEU A 41 -8.65 1.78 5.25
C LEU A 41 -9.89 0.95 5.59
N LYS A 42 -11.02 1.19 4.92
CA LYS A 42 -12.22 0.37 5.08
C LYS A 42 -12.04 -1.04 4.49
N PHE A 43 -11.37 -1.15 3.34
CA PHE A 43 -11.09 -2.42 2.66
C PHE A 43 -10.25 -3.35 3.53
N ILE A 44 -9.18 -2.83 4.15
CA ILE A 44 -8.35 -3.59 5.09
C ILE A 44 -8.94 -3.66 6.52
N ASN A 45 -10.16 -3.16 6.73
CA ASN A 45 -10.82 -3.10 8.03
C ASN A 45 -9.95 -2.49 9.16
N SER A 46 -9.17 -1.46 8.82
CA SER A 46 -8.21 -0.85 9.75
C SER A 46 -8.92 -0.16 10.91
N LYS A 47 -8.35 -0.29 12.12
CA LYS A 47 -8.84 0.37 13.35
C LYS A 47 -8.17 1.72 13.55
N VAL A 48 -7.24 2.13 12.69
CA VAL A 48 -6.58 3.42 12.75
C VAL A 48 -7.62 4.53 12.65
N PRO A 49 -7.77 5.40 13.67
CA PRO A 49 -8.83 6.40 13.64
C PRO A 49 -8.57 7.40 12.52
N HIS A 50 -9.65 7.88 11.90
CA HIS A 50 -9.58 8.92 10.86
C HIS A 50 -8.78 10.15 11.31
N GLY A 51 -8.16 10.84 10.36
CA GLY A 51 -7.33 12.01 10.61
C GLY A 51 -6.35 12.28 9.47
N LYS A 52 -5.34 13.12 9.73
CA LYS A 52 -4.24 13.36 8.78
C LYS A 52 -3.34 12.13 8.71
N LEU A 53 -3.54 11.33 7.67
CA LEU A 53 -2.77 10.14 7.36
C LEU A 53 -1.94 10.36 6.11
N TYR A 54 -0.75 9.78 6.07
CA TYR A 54 0.11 9.77 4.89
C TYR A 54 0.89 8.46 4.81
N SER A 55 1.33 8.11 3.61
CA SER A 55 2.08 6.91 3.27
C SER A 55 3.51 7.26 2.85
N LYS A 56 4.46 6.37 3.20
CA LYS A 56 5.85 6.38 2.73
C LYS A 56 6.26 4.98 2.30
N THR A 57 7.21 4.88 1.38
CA THR A 57 7.74 3.60 0.88
C THR A 57 9.18 3.36 1.31
N ARG A 58 9.60 2.09 1.24
CA ARG A 58 11.01 1.63 1.44
C ARG A 58 11.68 2.17 2.70
N VAL A 59 10.95 2.22 3.80
CA VAL A 59 11.51 2.69 5.08
C VAL A 59 12.27 1.54 5.73
N CYS A 60 13.53 1.78 6.02
CA CYS A 60 14.42 0.82 6.65
C CYS A 60 14.28 0.88 8.17
N PHE A 61 14.02 -0.25 8.79
CA PHE A 61 14.13 -0.47 10.22
C PHE A 61 15.41 -1.26 10.49
N ASN A 62 16.19 -0.80 11.46
CA ASN A 62 17.45 -1.43 11.84
C ASN A 62 17.58 -1.39 13.36
N ASP A 63 17.60 -2.55 14.00
CA ASP A 63 17.81 -2.69 15.45
C ASP A 63 19.27 -3.03 15.80
N GLY A 64 20.18 -2.98 14.81
CA GLY A 64 21.59 -3.34 14.92
C GLY A 64 21.88 -4.83 14.68
N LYS A 65 20.87 -5.70 14.63
CA LYS A 65 21.00 -7.15 14.36
C LYS A 65 20.27 -7.59 13.10
N MET A 66 19.15 -6.96 12.80
CA MET A 66 18.35 -7.21 11.61
C MET A 66 18.00 -5.91 10.89
N LYS A 67 18.02 -5.99 9.57
CA LYS A 67 17.53 -4.94 8.68
C LYS A 67 16.27 -5.43 8.02
N CYS A 68 15.19 -4.67 8.18
CA CYS A 68 13.93 -4.91 7.48
C CYS A 68 13.55 -3.65 6.69
N ILE A 69 13.07 -3.82 5.47
CA ILE A 69 12.63 -2.71 4.63
C ILE A 69 11.15 -2.95 4.39
N ALA A 70 10.31 -2.11 4.99
CA ALA A 70 8.88 -2.14 4.74
C ALA A 70 8.58 -1.50 3.37
N ASP A 71 7.80 -2.19 2.55
CA ASP A 71 7.43 -1.69 1.23
C ASP A 71 6.60 -0.41 1.33
N ILE A 72 5.61 -0.41 2.22
CA ILE A 72 4.71 0.72 2.46
C ILE A 72 4.45 0.86 3.96
N LEU A 73 4.43 2.10 4.45
CA LEU A 73 4.07 2.46 5.82
C LEU A 73 3.05 3.58 5.82
N ILE A 74 1.98 3.43 6.61
CA ILE A 74 1.00 4.49 6.84
C ILE A 74 1.22 5.10 8.22
N TYR A 75 1.32 6.42 8.24
CA TYR A 75 1.58 7.24 9.41
C TYR A 75 0.34 8.04 9.81
N LYS A 76 0.23 8.30 11.11
CA LYS A 76 -0.67 9.27 11.72
C LYS A 76 0.12 10.18 12.65
N ASN A 77 0.10 11.49 12.40
CA ASN A 77 0.84 12.47 13.22
C ASN A 77 2.32 12.09 13.45
N ASN A 78 2.98 11.55 12.43
CA ASN A 78 4.36 11.04 12.45
C ASN A 78 4.60 9.69 13.14
N ASP A 79 3.58 9.09 13.76
CA ASP A 79 3.67 7.71 14.24
C ASP A 79 3.30 6.74 13.13
N VAL A 80 4.11 5.70 12.92
CA VAL A 80 3.69 4.57 12.09
C VAL A 80 2.49 3.89 12.76
N LYS A 81 1.46 3.56 11.98
CA LYS A 81 0.28 2.81 12.45
C LYS A 81 0.07 1.51 11.69
N ILE A 82 0.44 1.48 10.42
CA ILE A 82 0.24 0.33 9.54
C ILE A 82 1.54 0.06 8.78
N VAL A 83 1.90 -1.22 8.69
CA VAL A 83 2.91 -1.73 7.77
C VAL A 83 2.24 -2.59 6.72
N ILE A 84 2.64 -2.38 5.47
CA ILE A 84 2.15 -3.16 4.34
C ILE A 84 3.34 -3.71 3.55
N GLU A 85 3.39 -5.03 3.42
CA GLU A 85 4.30 -5.74 2.53
C GLU A 85 3.61 -5.92 1.16
N ASN A 86 4.34 -5.70 0.08
CA ASN A 86 3.87 -5.87 -1.30
C ASN A 86 4.58 -7.05 -1.95
N LYS A 87 3.83 -7.95 -2.59
CA LYS A 87 4.39 -9.10 -3.32
C LYS A 87 3.66 -9.31 -4.64
N ILE A 88 4.39 -9.25 -5.75
CA ILE A 88 3.82 -9.32 -7.09
C ILE A 88 4.20 -10.64 -7.77
N GLU A 89 5.48 -10.86 -7.97
CA GLU A 89 5.96 -12.06 -8.69
C GLU A 89 6.50 -13.14 -7.76
N LEU A 90 6.92 -12.75 -6.55
CA LEU A 90 7.44 -13.67 -5.55
C LEU A 90 6.37 -14.09 -4.56
N GLU A 91 6.50 -15.33 -4.06
CA GLU A 91 5.69 -15.81 -2.96
C GLU A 91 6.01 -15.02 -1.68
N LEU A 92 4.98 -14.71 -0.91
CA LEU A 92 5.14 -14.19 0.43
C LEU A 92 5.56 -15.34 1.35
N THR A 93 6.74 -15.25 1.99
CA THR A 93 7.19 -16.32 2.87
C THR A 93 6.95 -15.96 4.35
N PRO A 94 6.51 -16.90 5.21
CA PRO A 94 6.38 -16.64 6.65
C PRO A 94 7.68 -16.14 7.30
N GLN A 95 8.82 -16.67 6.85
CA GLN A 95 10.14 -16.29 7.36
C GLN A 95 10.46 -14.81 7.13
N GLN A 96 10.05 -14.23 5.99
CA GLN A 96 10.21 -12.80 5.75
C GLN A 96 9.36 -11.98 6.72
N LEU A 97 8.12 -12.41 6.99
CA LEU A 97 7.21 -11.72 7.90
C LEU A 97 7.65 -11.84 9.37
N ASP A 98 8.32 -12.94 9.74
CA ASP A 98 8.88 -13.14 11.08
C ASP A 98 9.96 -12.12 11.43
N ASN A 99 10.68 -11.58 10.43
CA ASN A 99 11.67 -10.52 10.65
C ASN A 99 11.08 -9.28 11.30
N TYR A 100 9.78 -9.02 11.07
CA TYR A 100 9.06 -7.88 11.65
C TYR A 100 8.75 -8.07 13.14
N LYS A 101 8.69 -9.32 13.65
CA LYS A 101 8.38 -9.60 15.06
C LYS A 101 9.49 -9.13 16.01
N ASN A 102 10.73 -9.14 15.52
CA ASN A 102 11.89 -8.76 16.31
C ASN A 102 12.06 -7.24 16.43
N ILE A 103 11.33 -6.46 15.62
CA ILE A 103 11.42 -5.01 15.62
C ILE A 103 10.34 -4.46 16.56
N SER A 104 10.78 -4.01 17.74
CA SER A 104 9.90 -3.53 18.81
C SER A 104 8.93 -2.42 18.36
N GLU A 105 9.38 -1.54 17.45
CA GLU A 105 8.60 -0.44 16.87
C GLU A 105 7.43 -0.93 16.01
N LEU A 106 7.52 -2.15 15.46
CA LEU A 106 6.53 -2.75 14.55
C LEU A 106 5.58 -3.69 15.27
N GLY A 107 5.89 -4.10 16.50
CA GLY A 107 5.12 -5.08 17.26
C GLY A 107 3.64 -4.72 17.43
N LYS A 108 3.32 -3.43 17.63
CA LYS A 108 1.96 -2.93 17.88
C LYS A 108 1.22 -2.43 16.62
N LEU A 109 1.85 -2.49 15.45
CA LEU A 109 1.25 -2.02 14.21
C LEU A 109 0.28 -3.05 13.65
N GLU A 110 -0.75 -2.57 12.96
CA GLU A 110 -1.54 -3.39 12.05
C GLU A 110 -0.64 -3.79 10.86
N LYS A 111 -0.66 -5.08 10.48
CA LYS A 111 0.25 -5.63 9.47
C LYS A 111 -0.55 -6.29 8.37
N PHE A 112 -0.29 -5.88 7.14
CA PHE A 112 -1.01 -6.35 5.97
C PHE A 112 -0.05 -6.76 4.88
N ALA A 113 -0.40 -7.78 4.09
CA ALA A 113 0.28 -8.03 2.84
C ALA A 113 -0.67 -7.81 1.67
N LEU A 114 -0.20 -7.13 0.63
CA LEU A 114 -0.90 -6.99 -0.64
C LEU A 114 -0.18 -7.86 -1.68
N VAL A 115 -0.87 -8.91 -2.13
CA VAL A 115 -0.32 -9.93 -3.02
C VAL A 115 -1.00 -9.93 -4.38
N LYS A 116 -0.28 -10.28 -5.44
CA LYS A 116 -0.88 -10.56 -6.76
C LYS A 116 -1.63 -11.90 -6.75
N TYR A 117 -0.99 -12.93 -6.21
CA TYR A 117 -1.56 -14.28 -6.08
C TYR A 117 -1.60 -14.72 -4.62
N PHE A 118 -2.67 -15.40 -4.22
CA PHE A 118 -2.76 -15.99 -2.89
C PHE A 118 -2.22 -17.42 -2.91
N PHE A 119 -1.28 -17.72 -2.03
CA PHE A 119 -0.71 -19.04 -1.86
C PHE A 119 -1.27 -19.64 -0.55
N PRO A 120 -2.23 -20.59 -0.63
CA PRO A 120 -3.00 -21.07 0.52
C PRO A 120 -2.22 -21.96 1.49
N THR A 121 -0.95 -22.26 1.20
CA THR A 121 -0.14 -23.25 1.91
C THR A 121 0.53 -22.73 3.17
N ALA A 122 0.46 -21.42 3.44
CA ALA A 122 1.18 -20.79 4.53
C ALA A 122 0.26 -20.07 5.53
N GLU A 123 0.49 -20.31 6.82
CA GLU A 123 -0.11 -19.52 7.90
C GLU A 123 0.76 -18.30 8.20
N TYR A 124 0.19 -17.10 8.07
CA TYR A 124 0.87 -15.84 8.34
C TYR A 124 0.40 -15.24 9.66
N LYS A 125 1.03 -15.64 10.76
CA LYS A 125 0.66 -15.17 12.09
C LYS A 125 0.83 -13.65 12.21
N ASP A 126 -0.21 -12.96 12.70
CA ASP A 126 -0.26 -11.51 12.92
C ASP A 126 -0.29 -10.65 11.64
N TRP A 127 -0.52 -11.25 10.47
CA TRP A 127 -0.64 -10.56 9.18
C TRP A 127 -1.96 -10.90 8.51
N GLU A 128 -2.66 -9.88 8.02
CA GLU A 128 -3.83 -10.05 7.16
C GLU A 128 -3.43 -9.92 5.69
N ILE A 129 -3.86 -10.86 4.86
CA ILE A 129 -3.44 -10.96 3.45
C ILE A 129 -4.59 -10.55 2.55
N PHE A 130 -4.32 -9.61 1.64
CA PHE A 130 -5.27 -9.08 0.68
C PHE A 130 -4.72 -9.17 -0.74
N GLN A 131 -5.59 -9.34 -1.73
CA GLN A 131 -5.17 -9.34 -3.13
C GLN A 131 -5.34 -7.97 -3.77
N TRP A 132 -4.40 -7.59 -4.64
CA TRP A 132 -4.51 -6.38 -5.45
C TRP A 132 -5.75 -6.37 -6.35
N SER A 133 -6.13 -7.54 -6.89
CA SER A 133 -7.33 -7.70 -7.73
C SER A 133 -8.62 -7.45 -6.95
N THR A 134 -8.67 -7.81 -5.66
CA THR A 134 -9.81 -7.51 -4.79
C THR A 134 -9.91 -6.01 -4.51
N LEU A 135 -8.79 -5.35 -4.18
CA LEU A 135 -8.76 -3.90 -3.99
C LEU A 135 -9.18 -3.15 -5.27
N TYR A 136 -8.68 -3.58 -6.43
CA TYR A 136 -9.09 -3.05 -7.73
C TYR A 136 -10.61 -3.12 -7.92
N SER A 137 -11.20 -4.28 -7.66
CA SER A 137 -12.63 -4.52 -7.79
C SER A 137 -13.44 -3.64 -6.83
N GLU A 138 -13.01 -3.55 -5.57
CA GLU A 138 -13.64 -2.69 -4.57
C GLU A 138 -13.62 -1.22 -4.97
N ILE A 139 -12.50 -0.71 -5.48
CA ILE A 139 -12.40 0.67 -5.98
C ILE A 139 -13.38 0.89 -7.13
N LYS A 140 -13.38 0.02 -8.15
CA LYS A 140 -14.27 0.15 -9.32
C LYS A 140 -15.74 0.11 -8.90
N ILE A 141 -16.13 -0.78 -7.99
CA ILE A 141 -17.51 -0.90 -7.52
C ILE A 141 -17.91 0.33 -6.70
N LYS A 142 -17.17 0.63 -5.63
CA LYS A 142 -17.55 1.66 -4.65
C LYS A 142 -17.39 3.08 -5.18
N LEU A 143 -16.45 3.31 -6.11
CA LEU A 143 -16.21 4.62 -6.71
C LEU A 143 -16.68 4.73 -8.17
N SER A 144 -17.39 3.73 -8.72
CA SER A 144 -17.90 3.71 -10.10
C SER A 144 -18.50 5.05 -10.57
N LYS A 145 -19.48 5.57 -9.83
CA LYS A 145 -20.13 6.86 -10.14
C LYS A 145 -19.14 8.02 -10.11
N PHE A 146 -18.24 8.02 -9.13
CA PHE A 146 -17.23 9.07 -8.99
C PHE A 146 -16.22 9.04 -10.13
N LEU A 147 -15.79 7.85 -10.57
CA LEU A 147 -14.77 7.68 -11.61
C LEU A 147 -15.32 7.78 -13.04
N SER A 148 -16.65 7.85 -13.21
CA SER A 148 -17.33 7.90 -14.52
C SER A 148 -17.00 9.13 -15.38
N THR A 149 -16.42 10.16 -14.79
CA THR A 149 -15.97 11.36 -15.51
C THR A 149 -14.60 11.78 -14.95
N GLU A 150 -13.57 11.97 -15.77
CA GLU A 150 -12.26 12.48 -15.33
C GLU A 150 -12.26 14.01 -15.26
N LYS A 151 -13.13 14.58 -14.42
CA LYS A 151 -13.34 16.04 -14.33
C LYS A 151 -12.48 16.71 -13.27
N ASN A 152 -11.97 15.96 -12.30
CA ASN A 152 -11.17 16.49 -11.20
C ASN A 152 -9.90 15.68 -10.92
N LYS A 153 -8.97 16.31 -10.20
CA LYS A 153 -7.64 15.79 -9.87
C LYS A 153 -7.69 14.43 -9.19
N GLU A 154 -8.60 14.25 -8.24
CA GLU A 154 -8.69 13.02 -7.46
C GLU A 154 -9.15 11.83 -8.32
N GLN A 155 -10.12 12.05 -9.21
CA GLN A 155 -10.55 11.04 -10.19
C GLN A 155 -9.39 10.60 -11.08
N PHE A 156 -8.63 11.56 -11.61
CA PHE A 156 -7.46 11.26 -12.45
C PHE A 156 -6.44 10.39 -11.69
N ILE A 157 -6.09 10.75 -10.45
CA ILE A 157 -5.13 10.01 -9.63
C ILE A 157 -5.59 8.56 -9.43
N ILE A 158 -6.84 8.36 -9.01
CA ILE A 158 -7.39 7.00 -8.79
C ILE A 158 -7.44 6.22 -10.11
N ASN A 159 -7.81 6.85 -11.23
CA ASN A 159 -7.82 6.18 -12.53
C ASN A 159 -6.42 5.78 -13.00
N GLN A 160 -5.38 6.58 -12.74
CA GLN A 160 -4.01 6.18 -13.03
C GLN A 160 -3.59 4.98 -12.19
N PHE A 161 -3.91 4.98 -10.89
CA PHE A 161 -3.66 3.81 -10.03
C PHE A 161 -4.38 2.55 -10.55
N LEU A 162 -5.65 2.67 -10.95
CA LEU A 162 -6.41 1.57 -11.52
C LEU A 162 -5.80 1.03 -12.82
N LYS A 163 -5.30 1.90 -13.71
CA LYS A 163 -4.57 1.47 -14.92
C LYS A 163 -3.31 0.66 -14.58
N HIS A 164 -2.60 1.03 -13.52
CA HIS A 164 -1.46 0.25 -13.06
C HIS A 164 -1.86 -1.11 -12.51
N LEU A 165 -2.98 -1.21 -11.79
CA LEU A 165 -3.53 -2.49 -11.34
C LEU A 165 -4.07 -3.34 -12.49
N GLU A 166 -4.66 -2.75 -13.52
CA GLU A 166 -5.11 -3.46 -14.73
C GLU A 166 -3.94 -4.16 -15.42
N ASN A 167 -2.77 -3.50 -15.51
CA ASN A 167 -1.57 -4.09 -16.11
C ASN A 167 -0.89 -5.18 -15.25
N LEU A 168 -1.31 -5.35 -13.99
CA LEU A 168 -0.81 -6.43 -13.13
C LEU A 168 -1.61 -7.72 -13.27
N ASN A 169 -2.83 -7.68 -13.82
CA ASN A 169 -3.67 -8.85 -14.04
C ASN A 169 -3.45 -9.43 -15.44
#